data_AF-A0A2S0L419-F1
#
_entry.id   AF-A0A2S0L419-F1
#
_cell.length_a   1.000
_cell.length_b   1.000
_cell.length_c   1.000
_cell.angle_alpha   90.00
_cell.angle_beta   90.00
_cell.angle_gamma   90.00
#
_symmetry.space_group_name_H-M   'P 1'
#
loop_
_entity.id
_entity.type
_entity.pdbx_description
1 polymer ?
#
loop_
_entity_poly.entity_id
_entity_poly.type
_entity_poly.pdbx_seq_one_letter_code
_entity_poly.pdbx_strand_id
1 'polypeptide(L)'
;MSSSKGNSPHKRYTRKQKLLIGLLIFIIIDVALFMFTVTRYTGYDLINSEKYVEFRMPKEKTLTEQEWQALVKNTRVIKYPKVQLSIEINNIKNQYRKRIKEYDMTMTEYLKEADLTQPQFDKQVEEMAKANVKAKLVLHAIAEKKRVSVSKTEIDKAEKGILKEKGVNSETEYKKLTGESLGEHVKEIDLESKLLYAKIVKK
;
A
#
# COMPACT_ATOMS: atom_id res chain seq x y z
N MET A 1 -45.44 -25.19 28.08
CA MET A 1 -43.96 -25.24 27.98
C MET A 1 -43.49 -23.97 27.29
N SER A 2 -42.63 -23.22 27.97
CA SER A 2 -41.99 -21.99 27.51
C SER A 2 -40.89 -22.33 26.49
N SER A 3 -40.80 -21.59 25.38
CA SER A 3 -39.59 -21.58 24.56
C SER A 3 -39.22 -20.15 24.16
N SER A 4 -38.19 -19.70 24.87
CA SER A 4 -37.30 -18.54 24.73
C SER A 4 -37.25 -17.84 23.37
N LYS A 5 -37.52 -16.52 23.40
CA LYS A 5 -37.09 -15.54 22.39
C LYS A 5 -35.57 -15.39 22.45
N GLY A 6 -34.84 -15.96 21.49
CA GLY A 6 -33.44 -15.65 21.24
C GLY A 6 -33.29 -14.36 20.45
N ASN A 7 -33.46 -13.20 21.08
CA ASN A 7 -33.05 -11.92 20.50
C ASN A 7 -31.51 -11.85 20.55
N SER A 8 -30.84 -12.23 19.45
CA SER A 8 -29.44 -11.86 19.25
C SER A 8 -29.35 -10.34 19.13
N PRO A 9 -28.61 -9.63 20.00
CA PRO A 9 -28.45 -8.21 19.86
C PRO A 9 -27.54 -7.97 18.64
N HIS A 10 -28.13 -7.62 17.49
CA HIS A 10 -27.38 -6.89 16.47
C HIS A 10 -26.90 -5.60 17.13
N LYS A 11 -25.64 -5.57 17.60
CA LYS A 11 -25.01 -4.36 18.16
C LYS A 11 -25.18 -3.25 17.12
N ARG A 12 -26.06 -2.29 17.42
CA ARG A 12 -26.27 -1.11 16.59
C ARG A 12 -25.07 -0.20 16.80
N TYR A 13 -24.04 -0.40 15.98
CA TYR A 13 -22.83 0.40 16.04
C TYR A 13 -23.17 1.89 15.91
N THR A 14 -22.64 2.70 16.81
CA THR A 14 -22.78 4.16 16.74
C THR A 14 -22.08 4.70 15.49
N ARG A 15 -22.41 5.92 15.06
CA ARG A 15 -21.71 6.57 13.92
C ARG A 15 -20.18 6.54 14.11
N LYS A 16 -19.72 6.76 15.36
CA LYS A 16 -18.32 6.64 15.80
C LYS A 16 -17.75 5.23 15.63
N GLN A 17 -18.49 4.19 16.02
CA GLN A 17 -18.03 2.80 15.86
C GLN A 17 -18.02 2.36 14.40
N LYS A 18 -18.98 2.80 13.58
CA LYS A 18 -18.99 2.54 12.14
C LYS A 18 -17.83 3.23 11.41
N LEU A 19 -17.45 4.44 11.84
CA LEU A 19 -16.27 5.18 11.35
C LEU A 19 -14.97 4.47 11.74
N LEU A 20 -14.78 4.14 13.02
CA LEU A 20 -13.60 3.42 13.52
C LEU A 20 -13.46 2.02 12.88
N ILE A 21 -14.56 1.28 12.76
CA ILE A 21 -14.61 -0.03 12.10
C ILE A 21 -14.34 0.10 10.60
N GLY A 22 -14.90 1.10 9.93
CA GLY A 22 -14.63 1.38 8.52
C GLY A 22 -13.17 1.71 8.25
N LEU A 23 -12.55 2.53 9.11
CA LEU A 23 -11.16 2.97 8.98
C LEU A 23 -10.16 1.85 9.34
N LEU A 24 -10.45 1.02 10.36
CA LEU A 24 -9.65 -0.16 10.75
C LEU A 24 -9.78 -1.34 9.78
N ILE A 25 -10.99 -1.64 9.28
CA ILE A 25 -11.21 -2.73 8.31
C ILE A 25 -10.54 -2.39 6.97
N PHE A 26 -10.52 -1.12 6.58
CA PHE A 26 -9.80 -0.71 5.38
C PHE A 26 -8.29 -0.61 5.57
N ILE A 27 -7.73 -0.48 6.77
CA ILE A 27 -6.27 -0.68 6.95
C ILE A 27 -5.88 -2.09 6.50
N ILE A 28 -6.75 -3.11 6.62
CA ILE A 28 -6.44 -4.48 6.17
C ILE A 28 -6.71 -4.67 4.67
N ILE A 29 -7.76 -4.02 4.12
CA ILE A 29 -8.16 -4.18 2.71
C ILE A 29 -7.39 -3.21 1.78
N ASP A 30 -6.99 -2.03 2.26
CA ASP A 30 -6.18 -1.06 1.52
C ASP A 30 -4.68 -1.12 1.82
N VAL A 31 -4.18 -1.82 2.85
CA VAL A 31 -2.74 -2.18 2.87
C VAL A 31 -2.37 -3.04 1.65
N ALA A 32 -3.36 -3.66 0.98
CA ALA A 32 -3.19 -4.28 -0.33
C ALA A 32 -3.26 -3.29 -1.54
N LEU A 33 -3.72 -2.04 -1.37
CA LEU A 33 -3.95 -1.07 -2.46
C LEU A 33 -3.15 0.24 -2.37
N PHE A 34 -2.71 0.63 -1.17
CA PHE A 34 -2.22 1.96 -0.78
C PHE A 34 -0.69 2.14 -0.86
N MET A 35 0.00 1.11 -1.35
CA MET A 35 1.47 0.98 -1.34
C MET A 35 2.25 1.95 -2.24
N PHE A 36 1.70 3.08 -2.70
CA PHE A 36 2.52 4.01 -3.49
C PHE A 36 1.97 5.43 -3.52
N THR A 37 2.87 6.43 -3.45
CA THR A 37 2.86 7.57 -4.37
C THR A 37 4.18 8.36 -4.34
N VAL A 38 4.96 8.47 -5.41
CA VAL A 38 5.72 9.72 -5.74
C VAL A 38 7.09 10.02 -5.06
N THR A 39 8.20 9.91 -5.81
CA THR A 39 8.64 11.00 -6.73
C THR A 39 9.67 10.55 -7.79
N ARG A 40 9.46 11.05 -9.03
CA ARG A 40 10.28 10.97 -10.26
C ARG A 40 10.48 9.55 -10.80
N TYR A 41 10.93 9.41 -12.04
CA TYR A 41 11.52 8.15 -12.49
C TYR A 41 12.62 7.79 -11.51
N THR A 42 12.29 6.93 -10.56
CA THR A 42 13.08 5.76 -10.26
C THR A 42 12.03 4.67 -10.07
N GLY A 43 11.85 3.79 -11.06
CA GLY A 43 11.82 2.38 -10.66
C GLY A 43 13.03 2.28 -9.76
N TYR A 44 12.78 2.07 -8.46
CA TYR A 44 13.73 2.44 -7.44
C TYR A 44 15.15 2.18 -7.98
N ASP A 45 16.07 3.14 -7.89
CA ASP A 45 17.48 2.73 -7.82
C ASP A 45 17.70 2.15 -6.40
N LEU A 46 16.85 1.18 -6.08
CA LEU A 46 17.08 0.01 -5.30
C LEU A 46 18.08 -0.88 -6.03
N ILE A 47 18.70 -0.41 -7.13
CA ILE A 47 20.05 -0.80 -7.53
C ILE A 47 20.87 -0.95 -6.26
N ASN A 48 21.17 -2.20 -5.93
CA ASN A 48 21.81 -2.64 -4.70
C ASN A 48 20.92 -2.60 -3.44
N SER A 49 19.68 -3.07 -3.54
CA SER A 49 18.74 -3.22 -2.40
C SER A 49 19.35 -4.08 -1.30
N GLU A 50 20.16 -5.05 -1.71
CA GLU A 50 20.98 -5.91 -0.85
C GLU A 50 21.87 -5.14 0.13
N LYS A 51 22.20 -3.86 -0.12
CA LYS A 51 22.95 -3.01 0.83
C LYS A 51 22.13 -2.54 2.02
N TYR A 52 20.81 -2.63 1.94
CA TYR A 52 19.88 -2.11 2.95
C TYR A 52 19.17 -3.21 3.75
N VAL A 53 19.13 -4.43 3.20
CA VAL A 53 18.47 -5.57 3.82
C VAL A 53 19.34 -6.81 3.75
N GLU A 54 19.26 -7.62 4.80
CA GLU A 54 19.86 -8.94 4.85
C GLU A 54 18.77 -9.98 5.08
N PHE A 55 18.73 -10.96 4.18
CA PHE A 55 17.82 -12.09 4.27
C PHE A 55 18.37 -13.28 3.48
N ARG A 56 17.85 -14.46 3.77
CA ARG A 56 18.19 -15.68 3.03
C ARG A 56 17.48 -15.66 1.68
N MET A 57 18.24 -15.55 0.59
CA MET A 57 17.69 -15.60 -0.76
C MET A 57 16.84 -16.87 -0.97
N PRO A 58 15.57 -16.74 -1.40
CA PRO A 58 14.73 -17.90 -1.66
C PRO A 58 15.25 -18.71 -2.85
N LYS A 59 15.32 -20.03 -2.70
CA LYS A 59 15.77 -20.95 -3.75
C LYS A 59 14.78 -21.02 -4.92
N GLU A 60 13.49 -21.09 -4.60
CA GLU A 60 12.42 -21.21 -5.59
C GLU A 60 12.30 -19.96 -6.44
N LYS A 61 11.96 -20.11 -7.73
CA LYS A 61 11.78 -18.96 -8.63
C LYS A 61 10.64 -18.04 -8.17
N THR A 62 9.61 -18.63 -7.57
CA THR A 62 8.41 -17.95 -7.07
C THR A 62 8.12 -18.34 -5.63
N LEU A 63 7.50 -17.46 -4.87
CA LEU A 63 7.06 -17.67 -3.48
C LEU A 63 5.54 -17.77 -3.42
N THR A 64 5.03 -18.49 -2.44
CA THR A 64 3.66 -18.30 -1.96
C THR A 64 3.54 -17.02 -1.14
N GLU A 65 2.33 -16.51 -0.96
CA GLU A 65 2.06 -15.37 -0.08
C GLU A 65 2.60 -15.62 1.35
N GLN A 66 2.42 -16.82 1.89
CA GLN A 66 2.90 -17.16 3.22
C GLN A 66 4.44 -17.13 3.32
N GLU A 67 5.14 -17.66 2.32
CA GLU A 67 6.60 -17.60 2.24
C GLU A 67 7.10 -16.16 2.10
N TRP A 68 6.42 -15.34 1.30
CA TRP A 68 6.72 -13.91 1.18
C TRP A 68 6.59 -13.18 2.53
N GLN A 69 5.46 -13.35 3.23
CA GLN A 69 5.24 -12.71 4.53
C GLN A 69 6.26 -13.16 5.57
N ALA A 70 6.57 -14.47 5.61
CA ALA A 70 7.59 -15.00 6.50
C ALA A 70 8.98 -14.44 6.18
N LEU A 71 9.32 -14.32 4.88
CA LEU A 71 10.58 -13.74 4.43
C LEU A 71 10.70 -12.28 4.87
N VAL A 72 9.72 -11.43 4.53
CA VAL A 72 9.72 -10.01 4.90
C VAL A 72 9.78 -9.84 6.41
N LYS A 73 9.04 -10.66 7.18
CA LYS A 73 9.09 -10.61 8.64
C LYS A 73 10.50 -10.88 9.16
N ASN A 74 11.16 -11.93 8.67
CA ASN A 74 12.47 -12.37 9.13
C ASN A 74 13.66 -11.58 8.56
N THR A 75 13.45 -10.76 7.53
CA THR A 75 14.48 -9.88 6.98
C THR A 75 15.00 -8.91 8.04
N ARG A 76 16.32 -8.77 8.13
CA ARG A 76 16.97 -7.73 8.91
C ARG A 76 17.16 -6.49 8.05
N VAL A 77 16.68 -5.34 8.49
CA VAL A 77 16.98 -4.05 7.83
C VAL A 77 18.30 -3.53 8.39
N ILE A 78 19.30 -3.34 7.52
CA ILE A 78 20.60 -2.78 7.87
C ILE A 78 20.46 -1.28 8.14
N LYS A 79 19.79 -0.58 7.21
CA LYS A 79 19.43 0.84 7.34
C LYS A 79 18.26 1.16 6.42
N TYR A 80 17.42 2.10 6.82
CA TYR A 80 16.38 2.61 5.94
C TYR A 80 16.94 3.70 5.02
N PRO A 81 16.70 3.60 3.69
CA PRO A 81 17.08 4.64 2.77
C PRO A 81 16.21 5.89 3.01
N LYS A 82 16.83 6.99 3.50
CA LYS A 82 16.13 8.16 4.07
C LYS A 82 15.13 8.81 3.12
N VAL A 83 15.50 8.94 1.84
CA VAL A 83 14.64 9.57 0.82
C VAL A 83 13.37 8.75 0.61
N GLN A 84 13.52 7.45 0.44
CA GLN A 84 12.44 6.49 0.20
C GLN A 84 11.52 6.39 1.42
N LEU A 85 12.09 6.38 2.63
CA LEU A 85 11.30 6.39 3.86
C LEU A 85 10.49 7.69 3.99
N SER A 86 11.09 8.85 3.71
CA SER A 86 10.39 10.13 3.75
C SER A 86 9.27 10.23 2.72
N ILE A 87 9.48 9.68 1.51
CA ILE A 87 8.45 9.59 0.47
C ILE A 87 7.29 8.74 0.99
N GLU A 88 7.56 7.54 1.49
CA GLU A 88 6.52 6.63 1.97
C GLU A 88 5.71 7.23 3.13
N ILE A 89 6.37 7.93 4.07
CA ILE A 89 5.69 8.67 5.14
C ILE A 89 4.73 9.72 4.58
N ASN A 90 5.18 10.53 3.62
CA ASN A 90 4.36 11.57 3.02
C ASN A 90 3.15 10.99 2.28
N ASN A 91 3.29 9.81 1.68
CA ASN A 91 2.23 9.15 0.93
C ASN A 91 1.12 8.71 1.84
N ILE A 92 1.50 7.98 2.88
CA ILE A 92 0.57 7.51 3.90
C ILE A 92 -0.18 8.72 4.49
N LYS A 93 0.53 9.81 4.84
CA LYS A 93 -0.10 11.06 5.33
C LYS A 93 -1.06 11.68 4.32
N ASN A 94 -0.65 11.79 3.05
CA ASN A 94 -1.47 12.39 2.01
C ASN A 94 -2.75 11.62 1.79
N GLN A 95 -2.65 10.30 1.80
CA GLN A 95 -3.81 9.46 1.59
C GLN A 95 -4.74 9.45 2.82
N TYR A 96 -4.21 9.51 4.05
CA TYR A 96 -5.03 9.83 5.24
C TYR A 96 -5.77 11.16 5.04
N ARG A 97 -5.09 12.21 4.57
CA ARG A 97 -5.70 13.52 4.32
C ARG A 97 -6.82 13.45 3.27
N LYS A 98 -6.59 12.75 2.15
CA LYS A 98 -7.61 12.56 1.09
C LYS A 98 -8.87 11.93 1.68
N ARG A 99 -8.74 10.84 2.45
CA ARG A 99 -9.89 10.13 3.07
C ARG A 99 -10.59 10.93 4.15
N ILE A 100 -9.84 11.56 5.04
CA ILE A 100 -10.41 12.42 6.08
C ILE A 100 -11.30 13.49 5.44
N LYS A 101 -10.85 14.05 4.30
CA LYS A 101 -11.63 15.00 3.51
C LYS A 101 -12.87 14.37 2.85
N GLU A 102 -12.80 13.12 2.38
CA GLU A 102 -13.98 12.40 1.84
C GLU A 102 -15.10 12.21 2.87
N TYR A 103 -14.76 12.19 4.16
CA TYR A 103 -15.73 12.17 5.26
C TYR A 103 -16.11 13.56 5.78
N ASP A 104 -15.75 14.64 5.07
CA ASP A 104 -15.95 16.04 5.48
C ASP A 104 -15.37 16.36 6.86
N MET A 105 -14.26 15.70 7.23
CA MET A 105 -13.58 15.89 8.51
C MET A 105 -12.27 16.66 8.34
N THR A 106 -11.82 17.28 9.42
CA THR A 106 -10.46 17.81 9.58
C THR A 106 -9.54 16.77 10.25
N MET A 107 -8.23 16.94 10.11
CA MET A 107 -7.25 16.10 10.81
C MET A 107 -7.43 16.17 12.33
N THR A 108 -7.73 17.35 12.86
CA THR A 108 -7.95 17.55 14.30
C THR A 108 -9.16 16.77 14.80
N GLU A 109 -10.26 16.78 14.04
CA GLU A 109 -11.46 15.99 14.37
C GLU A 109 -11.18 14.50 14.28
N TYR A 110 -10.47 14.06 13.24
CA TYR A 110 -10.05 12.67 13.11
C TYR A 110 -9.23 12.20 14.31
N LEU A 111 -8.19 12.94 14.69
CA LEU A 111 -7.33 12.61 15.82
C LEU A 111 -8.12 12.54 17.13
N LYS A 112 -9.03 13.49 17.35
CA LYS A 112 -9.93 13.50 18.51
C LYS A 112 -10.86 12.29 18.52
N GLU A 113 -11.41 11.90 17.37
CA GLU A 113 -12.30 10.73 17.27
C GLU A 113 -11.56 9.40 17.40
N ALA A 114 -10.31 9.34 16.93
CA ALA A 114 -9.43 8.18 17.04
C ALA A 114 -8.75 8.05 18.41
N ASP A 115 -8.93 9.01 19.31
CA ASP A 115 -8.22 9.11 20.59
C ASP A 115 -6.69 9.07 20.40
N LEU A 116 -6.21 9.79 19.38
CA LEU A 116 -4.79 9.89 19.01
C LEU A 116 -4.30 11.33 19.14
N THR A 117 -3.09 11.48 19.64
CA THR A 117 -2.31 12.71 19.49
C THR A 117 -1.59 12.74 18.15
N GLN A 118 -1.25 13.93 17.66
CA GLN A 118 -0.46 14.09 16.44
C GLN A 118 0.87 13.29 16.48
N PRO A 119 1.65 13.27 17.58
CA PRO A 119 2.86 12.45 17.67
C PRO A 119 2.58 10.94 17.62
N GLN A 120 1.48 10.46 18.20
CA GLN A 120 1.11 9.03 18.12
C GLN A 120 0.73 8.64 16.69
N PHE A 121 -0.02 9.50 15.99
CA PHE A 121 -0.33 9.31 14.58
C PHE A 121 0.95 9.31 13.72
N ASP A 122 1.84 10.27 13.91
CA ASP A 122 3.09 10.35 13.15
C ASP A 122 3.97 9.12 13.37
N LYS A 123 4.03 8.60 14.60
CA LYS A 123 4.74 7.35 14.92
C LYS A 123 4.11 6.15 14.21
N GLN A 124 2.78 6.04 14.19
CA GLN A 124 2.10 4.95 13.47
C GLN A 124 2.40 5.00 11.97
N VAL A 125 2.35 6.20 11.37
CA VAL A 125 2.71 6.41 9.97
C VAL A 125 4.16 6.01 9.70
N GLU A 126 5.10 6.39 10.57
CA GLU A 126 6.51 6.04 10.41
C GLU A 126 6.74 4.52 10.42
N GLU A 127 6.08 3.81 11.35
CA GLU A 127 6.20 2.34 11.43
C GLU A 127 5.56 1.64 10.22
N MET A 128 4.42 2.14 9.72
CA MET A 128 3.83 1.66 8.46
C MET A 128 4.78 1.90 7.28
N ALA A 129 5.38 3.09 7.19
CA ALA A 129 6.33 3.42 6.14
C ALA A 129 7.57 2.51 6.18
N LYS A 130 8.11 2.25 7.38
CA LYS A 130 9.22 1.30 7.56
C LYS A 130 8.87 -0.12 7.14
N ALA A 131 7.66 -0.59 7.42
CA ALA A 131 7.20 -1.91 6.99
C ALA A 131 7.09 -1.99 5.45
N ASN A 132 6.49 -0.98 4.82
CA ASN A 132 6.33 -0.88 3.38
C ASN A 132 7.69 -0.82 2.67
N VAL A 133 8.60 0.03 3.15
CA VAL A 133 9.96 0.15 2.59
C VAL A 133 10.73 -1.17 2.77
N LYS A 134 10.60 -1.85 3.91
CA LYS A 134 11.22 -3.17 4.13
C LYS A 134 10.77 -4.19 3.09
N ALA A 135 9.46 -4.29 2.85
CA ALA A 135 8.90 -5.20 1.85
C ALA A 135 9.44 -4.89 0.44
N LYS A 136 9.48 -3.60 0.06
CA LYS A 136 9.99 -3.17 -1.25
C LYS A 136 11.50 -3.44 -1.40
N LEU A 137 12.31 -3.18 -0.36
CA LEU A 137 13.74 -3.53 -0.35
C LEU A 137 13.97 -5.03 -0.61
N VAL A 138 13.19 -5.90 0.03
CA VAL A 138 13.27 -7.35 -0.19
C VAL A 138 12.86 -7.72 -1.61
N LEU A 139 11.76 -7.16 -2.11
CA LEU A 139 11.23 -7.46 -3.43
C LEU A 139 12.25 -7.17 -4.53
N HIS A 140 12.81 -5.96 -4.50
CA HIS A 140 13.77 -5.50 -5.49
C HIS A 140 15.12 -6.23 -5.35
N ALA A 141 15.59 -6.53 -4.13
CA ALA A 141 16.77 -7.38 -3.95
C ALA A 141 16.60 -8.77 -4.59
N ILE A 142 15.41 -9.37 -4.47
CA ILE A 142 15.10 -10.64 -5.14
C ILE A 142 15.06 -10.47 -6.65
N ALA A 143 14.38 -9.42 -7.13
CA ALA A 143 14.24 -9.11 -8.55
C ALA A 143 15.61 -8.95 -9.22
N GLU A 144 16.51 -8.18 -8.62
CA GLU A 144 17.89 -8.00 -9.07
C GLU A 144 18.65 -9.32 -9.12
N LYS A 145 18.67 -10.05 -7.99
CA LYS A 145 19.46 -11.28 -7.87
C LYS A 145 18.97 -12.38 -8.82
N LYS A 146 17.65 -12.44 -9.06
CA LYS A 146 17.01 -13.41 -9.97
C LYS A 146 16.83 -12.88 -11.39
N ARG A 147 17.28 -11.65 -11.68
CA ARG A 147 17.13 -10.98 -12.98
C ARG A 147 15.68 -10.97 -13.48
N VAL A 148 14.75 -10.70 -12.56
CA VAL A 148 13.34 -10.50 -12.86
C VAL A 148 13.11 -9.00 -13.08
N SER A 149 12.52 -8.64 -14.21
CA SER A 149 12.19 -7.27 -14.55
C SER A 149 10.77 -7.17 -15.11
N VAL A 150 10.24 -5.96 -15.20
CA VAL A 150 8.98 -5.63 -15.86
C VAL A 150 9.30 -4.93 -17.17
N SER A 151 8.76 -5.42 -18.27
CA SER A 151 8.94 -4.78 -19.57
C SER A 151 8.02 -3.58 -19.74
N LYS A 152 8.37 -2.66 -20.65
CA LYS A 152 7.48 -1.57 -21.07
C LYS A 152 6.12 -2.09 -21.54
N THR A 153 6.10 -3.19 -22.29
CA THR A 153 4.86 -3.80 -22.79
C THR A 153 3.94 -4.30 -21.67
N GLU A 154 4.49 -4.74 -20.54
CA GLU A 154 3.71 -5.15 -19.37
C GLU A 154 3.11 -3.94 -18.64
N ILE A 155 3.86 -2.84 -18.54
CA ILE A 155 3.39 -1.57 -18.00
C ILE A 155 2.25 -1.03 -18.88
N ASP A 156 2.47 -0.90 -20.20
CA ASP A 156 1.48 -0.38 -21.15
C ASP A 156 0.18 -1.22 -21.11
N LYS A 157 0.29 -2.54 -20.94
CA LYS A 157 -0.87 -3.43 -20.80
C LYS A 157 -1.63 -3.18 -19.50
N ALA A 158 -0.92 -2.99 -18.39
CA ALA A 158 -1.55 -2.74 -17.10
C ALA A 158 -2.18 -1.34 -17.03
N GLU A 159 -1.57 -0.33 -17.65
CA GLU A 159 -2.14 1.02 -17.83
C GLU A 159 -3.47 0.99 -18.60
N LYS A 160 -3.54 0.23 -19.69
CA LYS A 160 -4.80 -0.02 -20.42
C LYS A 160 -5.84 -0.72 -19.54
N GLY A 161 -5.41 -1.62 -18.66
CA GLY A 161 -6.27 -2.26 -17.66
C GLY A 161 -6.92 -1.24 -16.72
N ILE A 162 -6.14 -0.29 -16.21
CA ILE A 162 -6.63 0.78 -15.32
C ILE A 162 -7.69 1.65 -16.02
N LEU A 163 -7.44 2.05 -17.27
CA LEU A 163 -8.42 2.81 -18.06
C LEU A 163 -9.73 2.01 -18.24
N LYS A 164 -9.63 0.72 -18.57
CA LYS A 164 -10.78 -0.17 -18.74
C LYS A 164 -11.57 -0.34 -17.44
N GLU A 165 -10.90 -0.51 -16.30
CA GLU A 165 -11.54 -0.62 -14.98
C GLU A 165 -12.31 0.65 -14.59
N LYS A 166 -11.84 1.82 -15.04
CA LYS A 166 -12.54 3.10 -14.86
C LYS A 166 -13.59 3.38 -15.94
N GLY A 167 -13.74 2.52 -16.94
CA GLY A 167 -14.71 2.67 -18.03
C GLY A 167 -14.40 3.81 -18.99
N VAL A 168 -13.11 4.18 -19.14
CA VAL A 168 -12.65 5.27 -20.01
C VAL A 168 -11.71 4.75 -21.10
N ASN A 169 -11.64 5.46 -22.23
CA ASN A 169 -10.85 5.04 -23.39
C ASN A 169 -9.56 5.84 -23.60
N SER A 170 -9.34 6.90 -22.80
CA SER A 170 -8.16 7.75 -22.91
C SER A 170 -7.72 8.31 -21.55
N GLU A 171 -6.44 8.71 -21.46
CA GLU A 171 -5.91 9.42 -20.28
C GLU A 171 -6.63 10.75 -20.04
N THR A 172 -7.07 11.42 -21.10
CA THR A 172 -7.83 12.67 -21.00
C THR A 172 -9.18 12.45 -20.32
N GLU A 173 -9.90 11.39 -20.70
CA GLU A 173 -11.15 11.00 -20.03
C GLU A 173 -10.90 10.57 -18.59
N TYR A 174 -9.83 9.80 -18.36
CA TYR A 174 -9.42 9.40 -17.02
C TYR A 174 -9.19 10.62 -16.11
N LYS A 175 -8.45 11.63 -16.59
CA LYS A 175 -8.16 12.84 -15.83
C LYS A 175 -9.40 13.68 -15.56
N LYS A 176 -10.32 13.77 -16.53
CA LYS A 176 -11.61 14.45 -16.32
C LYS A 176 -12.46 13.74 -15.25
N LEU A 177 -12.45 12.41 -15.25
CA LEU A 177 -13.24 11.60 -14.33
C LEU A 177 -12.67 11.59 -12.91
N THR A 178 -11.36 11.43 -12.77
CA THR A 178 -10.69 11.21 -11.48
C THR A 178 -10.08 12.46 -10.87
N GLY A 179 -9.86 13.50 -11.69
CA GLY A 179 -9.09 14.68 -11.31
C GLY A 179 -7.57 14.46 -11.31
N GLU A 180 -7.10 13.25 -11.60
CA GLU A 180 -5.69 12.83 -11.59
C GLU A 180 -5.28 12.30 -12.96
N SER A 181 -4.04 12.55 -13.41
CA SER A 181 -3.54 11.93 -14.65
C SER A 181 -3.25 10.44 -14.46
N LEU A 182 -3.35 9.63 -15.53
CA LEU A 182 -3.00 8.21 -15.46
C LEU A 182 -1.55 8.01 -14.97
N GLY A 183 -0.62 8.84 -15.42
CA GLY A 183 0.77 8.79 -14.98
C GLY A 183 0.97 9.11 -13.49
N GLU A 184 0.15 9.99 -12.90
CA GLU A 184 0.13 10.21 -11.44
C GLU A 184 -0.45 8.98 -10.72
N HIS A 185 -1.52 8.39 -11.25
CA HIS A 185 -2.11 7.19 -10.66
C HIS A 185 -1.20 5.95 -10.74
N VAL A 186 -0.53 5.72 -11.87
CA VAL A 186 0.49 4.68 -12.03
C VAL A 186 1.63 4.90 -11.02
N LYS A 187 1.99 6.19 -10.83
CA LYS A 187 2.88 6.68 -9.77
C LYS A 187 2.29 6.67 -8.37
N GLU A 188 1.00 6.35 -8.18
CA GLU A 188 0.25 6.11 -6.92
C GLU A 188 -0.02 4.63 -6.62
N ILE A 189 0.28 3.70 -7.54
CA ILE A 189 0.09 2.27 -7.25
C ILE A 189 1.33 1.38 -7.19
N ASP A 190 2.50 1.86 -7.56
CA ASP A 190 3.78 1.14 -7.68
C ASP A 190 3.64 0.09 -8.73
N LEU A 191 3.18 0.51 -9.91
CA LEU A 191 2.77 -0.44 -10.91
C LEU A 191 3.92 -1.42 -11.22
N GLU A 192 5.16 -0.92 -11.26
CA GLU A 192 6.34 -1.77 -11.40
C GLU A 192 6.49 -2.76 -10.23
N SER A 193 6.51 -2.31 -8.97
CA SER A 193 6.65 -3.24 -7.84
C SER A 193 5.45 -4.19 -7.72
N LYS A 194 4.24 -3.77 -8.07
CA LYS A 194 3.04 -4.63 -8.15
C LYS A 194 3.21 -5.71 -9.21
N LEU A 195 3.76 -5.37 -10.38
CA LEU A 195 4.04 -6.33 -11.44
C LEU A 195 5.20 -7.26 -11.07
N LEU A 196 6.28 -6.75 -10.46
CA LEU A 196 7.36 -7.57 -9.90
C LEU A 196 6.84 -8.53 -8.84
N TYR A 197 5.99 -8.03 -7.94
CA TYR A 197 5.32 -8.83 -6.92
C TYR A 197 4.53 -9.97 -7.55
N ALA A 198 3.69 -9.67 -8.55
CA ALA A 198 2.91 -10.70 -9.24
C ALA A 198 3.79 -11.74 -9.98
N LYS A 199 5.03 -11.40 -10.35
CA LYS A 199 6.00 -12.33 -10.93
C LYS A 199 6.73 -13.17 -9.88
N ILE A 200 7.01 -12.59 -8.72
CA ILE A 200 7.82 -13.22 -7.66
C ILE A 200 6.94 -13.98 -6.67
N VAL A 201 5.72 -13.53 -6.42
CA VAL A 201 4.78 -14.07 -5.44
C VAL A 201 3.52 -14.54 -6.17
N LYS A 202 3.23 -15.83 -6.05
CA LYS A 202 2.03 -16.47 -6.59
C LYS A 202 0.85 -16.18 -5.67
N LYS A 203 -0.25 -15.75 -6.30
CA LYS A 203 -1.58 -15.67 -5.66
C LYS A 203 -2.15 -17.06 -5.43
#